data_AF-A0A9P6RZN1-F1
#
_entry.id   AF-A0A9P6RZN1-F1
#
_cell.length_a   1.000
_cell.length_b   1.000
_cell.length_c   1.000
_cell.angle_alpha   90.00
_cell.angle_beta   90.00
_cell.angle_gamma   90.00
#
_symmetry.space_group_name_H-M   'P 1'
#
loop_
_entity.id
_entity.type
_entity.pdbx_description
1 polymer ?
#
loop_
_entity_poly.entity_id
_entity_poly.type
_entity_poly.pdbx_seq_one_letter_code
_entity_poly.pdbx_strand_id
1 'polypeptide(L)'
;MTSSVGVHLAKTLPFSTDHNNIYMDNYFFNIPLFTYLRQLQISACGTVRLNSAGFPKRLKVPKAKKLAWDTLSGIIVNNQVLAAFWIINAPVGMLSTIHKPHMDDNFIEHIRRCPRNASTNATNARAVCNGNHTAPLKIPKSSMTATTT
;
A
#
# COMPACT_ATOMS: atom_id res chain seq x y z
N MET A 1 1.69 22.73 0.69
CA MET A 1 2.79 23.06 1.64
C MET A 1 3.51 21.82 2.18
N THR A 2 2.86 20.67 2.35
CA THR A 2 3.47 19.49 3.00
C THR A 2 4.43 18.68 2.12
N SER A 3 4.18 18.62 0.81
CA SER A 3 4.99 17.84 -0.13
C SER A 3 6.41 18.37 -0.33
N SER A 4 6.65 19.67 -0.13
CA SER A 4 7.98 20.27 -0.30
C SER A 4 8.98 19.81 0.77
N VAL A 5 8.53 19.57 2.01
CA VAL A 5 9.38 19.05 3.09
C VAL A 5 9.82 17.62 2.78
N GLY A 6 8.90 16.76 2.32
CA GLY A 6 9.23 15.39 1.93
C GLY A 6 10.25 15.34 0.79
N VAL A 7 10.11 16.22 -0.20
CA VAL A 7 11.08 16.35 -1.30
C VAL A 7 12.44 16.85 -0.81
N HIS A 8 12.46 17.86 0.07
CA HIS A 8 13.69 18.39 0.61
C HIS A 8 14.45 17.31 1.40
N LEU A 9 13.76 16.61 2.30
CA LEU A 9 14.33 15.51 3.06
C LEU A 9 14.84 14.39 2.14
N ALA A 10 14.05 14.00 1.14
CA ALA A 10 14.49 13.02 0.15
C ALA A 10 15.82 13.48 -0.46
N LYS A 11 15.91 14.70 -1.00
CA LYS A 11 17.13 15.23 -1.63
C LYS A 11 18.34 15.36 -0.70
N THR A 12 18.13 15.55 0.60
CA THR A 12 19.23 15.63 1.58
C THR A 12 19.81 14.28 1.97
N LEU A 13 19.13 13.18 1.66
CA LEU A 13 19.66 11.86 1.96
C LEU A 13 20.89 11.60 1.08
N PRO A 14 21.96 11.00 1.63
CA PRO A 14 23.13 10.61 0.86
C PRO A 14 22.74 9.43 -0.02
N PHE A 15 22.17 9.71 -1.19
CA PHE A 15 21.87 8.70 -2.20
C PHE A 15 23.19 8.23 -2.82
N SER A 16 23.87 7.35 -2.10
CA SER A 16 24.86 6.45 -2.70
C SER A 16 24.12 5.53 -3.67
N THR A 17 24.83 5.12 -4.72
CA THR A 17 24.46 4.37 -5.94
C THR A 17 23.58 3.11 -5.78
N ASP A 18 23.13 2.77 -4.58
CA ASP A 18 22.24 1.65 -4.30
C ASP A 18 20.79 2.12 -4.12
N HIS A 19 19.88 1.43 -4.79
CA HIS A 19 18.46 1.75 -4.88
C HIS A 19 17.79 2.01 -3.51
N ASN A 20 17.68 3.28 -3.12
CA ASN A 20 17.06 3.68 -1.87
C ASN A 20 15.54 3.77 -2.03
N ASN A 21 14.82 3.01 -1.19
CA ASN A 21 13.37 3.00 -1.14
C ASN A 21 12.87 3.84 0.03
N ILE A 22 12.10 4.87 -0.27
CA ILE A 22 11.49 5.72 0.75
C ILE A 22 10.10 5.18 1.09
N TYR A 23 9.90 4.83 2.36
CA TYR A 23 8.59 4.49 2.91
C TYR A 23 8.05 5.68 3.69
N MET A 24 6.87 6.17 3.30
CA MET A 24 6.23 7.34 3.91
C MET A 24 4.93 6.97 4.62
N ASP A 25 4.51 7.82 5.57
CA ASP A 25 3.21 7.74 6.23
C ASP A 25 2.22 8.78 5.68
N ASN A 26 0.92 8.55 5.91
CA ASN A 26 -0.26 9.07 5.21
C ASN A 26 -0.34 10.60 5.05
N TYR A 27 0.52 11.34 5.74
CA TYR A 27 0.55 12.78 5.79
C TYR A 27 1.09 13.44 4.49
N PHE A 28 1.99 12.79 3.76
CA PHE A 28 2.72 13.41 2.65
C PHE A 28 2.21 13.06 1.25
N PHE A 29 1.15 12.26 1.12
CA PHE A 29 0.86 11.57 -0.15
C PHE A 29 0.02 12.34 -1.16
N ASN A 30 0.55 12.38 -2.38
CA ASN A 30 -0.20 12.62 -3.61
C ASN A 30 0.50 11.93 -4.78
N ILE A 31 -0.25 11.64 -5.85
CA ILE A 31 0.30 11.02 -7.07
C ILE A 31 1.41 11.87 -7.72
N PRO A 32 1.28 13.21 -7.82
CA PRO A 32 2.33 14.05 -8.39
C PRO A 32 3.70 13.93 -7.70
N LEU A 33 3.72 13.80 -6.37
CA LEU A 33 4.94 13.61 -5.59
C LEU A 33 5.62 12.30 -5.95
N PHE A 34 4.85 11.22 -6.09
CA PHE A 34 5.38 9.90 -6.46
C PHE A 34 5.93 9.91 -7.89
N THR A 35 5.25 10.58 -8.82
CA THR A 35 5.77 10.83 -10.16
C THR A 35 7.09 11.62 -10.12
N TYR A 36 7.15 12.69 -9.31
CA TYR A 36 8.36 13.50 -9.19
C TYR A 36 9.55 12.73 -8.58
N LEU A 37 9.31 11.97 -7.51
CA LEU A 37 10.35 11.12 -6.91
C LEU A 37 10.86 10.08 -7.90
N ARG A 38 9.95 9.47 -8.69
CA ARG A 38 10.33 8.52 -9.73
C ARG A 38 11.21 9.13 -10.81
N GLN A 39 10.94 10.38 -11.21
CA GLN A 39 11.79 11.12 -12.16
C GLN A 39 13.20 11.35 -11.60
N LEU A 40 13.32 11.55 -10.28
CA LEU A 40 14.61 11.65 -9.59
C LEU A 40 15.29 10.29 -9.35
N GLN A 41 14.78 9.20 -9.94
CA GLN A 41 15.22 7.82 -9.68
C GLN A 41 15.11 7.39 -8.21
N ILE A 42 14.23 8.06 -7.45
CA ILE A 42 13.92 7.73 -6.07
C ILE A 42 12.67 6.85 -6.06
N SER A 43 12.85 5.64 -5.58
CA SER A 43 11.78 4.68 -5.38
C SER A 43 11.05 4.97 -4.07
N ALA A 44 9.71 4.98 -4.11
CA ALA A 44 8.89 5.36 -2.96
C ALA A 44 7.62 4.52 -2.83
N CYS A 45 7.16 4.37 -1.58
CA CYS A 45 5.98 3.61 -1.20
C CYS A 45 5.30 4.22 0.03
N GLY A 46 3.99 4.08 0.14
CA GLY A 46 3.32 4.14 1.45
C GLY A 46 1.81 4.29 1.37
N THR A 47 1.20 4.67 2.49
CA THR A 47 -0.26 4.56 2.69
C THR A 47 -0.99 5.84 2.32
N VAL A 48 -2.15 5.74 1.67
CA VAL A 48 -2.94 6.92 1.28
C VAL A 48 -4.38 6.79 1.77
N ARG A 49 -4.98 7.91 2.20
CA ARG A 49 -6.42 7.94 2.45
C ARG A 49 -7.18 7.76 1.14
N LEU A 50 -8.08 6.78 1.09
CA LEU A 50 -8.92 6.52 -0.09
C LEU A 50 -9.86 7.67 -0.44
N ASN A 51 -10.25 8.47 0.55
CA ASN A 51 -11.06 9.67 0.35
C ASN A 51 -10.25 10.87 -0.18
N SER A 52 -8.92 10.77 -0.30
CA SER A 52 -8.08 11.84 -0.84
C SER A 52 -8.55 12.22 -2.25
N ALA A 53 -8.54 13.53 -2.54
CA ALA A 53 -8.90 14.04 -3.87
C ALA A 53 -7.98 13.47 -4.96
N GLY A 54 -6.70 13.23 -4.62
CA GLY A 54 -5.70 12.69 -5.55
C GLY A 54 -5.76 11.17 -5.74
N PHE A 55 -6.59 10.44 -5.01
CA PHE A 55 -6.71 8.98 -5.18
C PHE A 55 -7.66 8.64 -6.35
N PRO A 56 -7.36 7.63 -7.20
CA PRO A 56 -8.15 7.36 -8.38
C PRO A 56 -9.60 7.01 -8.06
N LYS A 57 -10.56 7.71 -8.71
CA LYS A 57 -12.00 7.50 -8.47
C LYS A 57 -12.44 6.05 -8.70
N ARG A 58 -11.83 5.36 -9.65
CA ARG A 58 -12.12 3.95 -9.98
C ARG A 58 -11.82 2.99 -8.82
N LEU A 59 -10.91 3.35 -7.93
CA LEU A 59 -10.52 2.56 -6.76
C LEU A 59 -11.21 3.03 -5.46
N LYS A 60 -12.04 4.07 -5.52
CA LYS A 60 -12.81 4.53 -4.36
C LYS A 60 -13.96 3.57 -4.11
N VAL A 61 -13.82 2.73 -3.09
CA VAL A 61 -14.88 1.82 -2.65
C VAL A 61 -15.96 2.63 -1.92
N PRO A 62 -17.23 2.62 -2.39
CA PRO A 62 -18.32 3.26 -1.67
C PRO A 62 -18.51 2.63 -0.29
N LYS A 63 -18.78 3.43 0.74
CA LYS A 63 -18.97 2.93 2.12
C LYS A 63 -20.06 1.85 2.24
N ALA A 64 -21.05 1.88 1.34
CA ALA A 64 -22.14 0.90 1.31
C ALA A 64 -21.72 -0.48 0.77
N LYS A 65 -20.62 -0.56 0.01
CA LYS A 65 -20.15 -1.81 -0.60
C LYS A 65 -19.22 -2.53 0.38
N LYS A 66 -19.73 -3.59 1.02
CA LYS A 66 -18.92 -4.50 1.83
C LYS A 66 -18.13 -5.43 0.90
N LEU A 67 -16.85 -5.13 0.71
CA LEU A 67 -15.92 -6.04 0.04
C LEU A 67 -15.47 -7.13 0.99
N ALA A 68 -15.15 -8.31 0.45
CA ALA A 68 -14.64 -9.43 1.23
C ALA A 68 -13.27 -9.10 1.83
N TRP A 69 -12.96 -9.70 2.98
CA TRP A 69 -11.60 -9.65 3.54
C TRP A 69 -10.60 -10.19 2.51
N ASP A 70 -9.41 -9.60 2.48
CA ASP A 70 -8.31 -9.86 1.53
C ASP A 70 -8.58 -9.44 0.08
N THR A 71 -9.63 -8.66 -0.18
CA THR A 71 -9.81 -8.06 -1.51
C THR A 71 -8.67 -7.05 -1.77
N LEU A 72 -7.83 -7.34 -2.76
CA LEU A 72 -6.77 -6.47 -3.27
C LEU A 72 -7.11 -6.00 -4.69
N SER A 73 -6.98 -4.70 -4.95
CA SER A 73 -7.15 -4.16 -6.31
C SER A 73 -6.26 -2.94 -6.50
N GLY A 74 -5.72 -2.77 -7.71
CA GLY A 74 -4.88 -1.63 -8.03
C GLY A 74 -4.85 -1.31 -9.51
N ILE A 75 -4.45 -0.08 -9.82
CA ILE A 75 -4.25 0.42 -11.17
C ILE A 75 -2.92 1.17 -11.23
N ILE A 76 -2.28 1.15 -12.40
CA ILE A 76 -1.12 1.99 -12.66
C ILE A 76 -1.63 3.34 -13.18
N VAL A 77 -1.27 4.42 -12.49
CA VAL A 77 -1.57 5.80 -12.86
C VAL A 77 -0.36 6.39 -13.57
N ASN A 78 -0.61 7.03 -14.72
CA ASN A 78 0.41 7.68 -15.55
C ASN A 78 1.59 6.76 -15.92
N ASN A 79 1.37 5.45 -16.03
CA ASN A 79 2.40 4.43 -16.31
C ASN A 79 3.58 4.42 -15.34
N GLN A 80 3.45 5.04 -14.16
CA GLN A 80 4.56 5.26 -13.24
C GLN A 80 4.24 4.89 -11.79
N VAL A 81 3.00 5.11 -11.34
CA VAL A 81 2.62 4.97 -9.93
C VAL A 81 1.51 3.93 -9.80
N LEU A 82 1.78 2.84 -9.07
CA LEU A 82 0.75 1.91 -8.64
C LEU A 82 -0.08 2.56 -7.54
N ALA A 83 -1.37 2.73 -7.79
CA ALA A 83 -2.36 3.02 -6.77
C ALA A 83 -3.16 1.76 -6.49
N ALA A 84 -3.22 1.34 -5.22
CA ALA A 84 -3.92 0.13 -4.82
C ALA A 84 -4.73 0.34 -3.54
N PHE A 85 -5.66 -0.56 -3.28
CA PHE A 85 -6.28 -0.72 -1.97
C PHE A 85 -6.33 -2.19 -1.58
N TRP A 86 -6.28 -2.44 -0.28
CA TRP A 86 -6.42 -3.77 0.31
C TRP A 86 -7.43 -3.76 1.45
N ILE A 87 -8.32 -4.76 1.46
CA ILE A 87 -9.36 -4.90 2.49
C ILE A 87 -8.85 -5.83 3.59
N ILE A 88 -8.52 -5.25 4.73
CA ILE A 88 -8.29 -5.98 5.98
C ILE A 88 -9.51 -5.81 6.89
N ASN A 89 -9.35 -5.16 8.05
CA ASN A 89 -10.46 -4.67 8.87
C ASN A 89 -11.17 -3.46 8.26
N ALA A 90 -10.38 -2.59 7.64
CA ALA A 90 -10.81 -1.39 6.96
C ALA A 90 -10.05 -1.30 5.63
N PRO A 91 -10.56 -0.56 4.64
CA PRO A 91 -9.89 -0.43 3.36
C PRO A 91 -8.64 0.45 3.53
N VAL A 92 -7.48 -0.11 3.21
CA VAL A 92 -6.17 0.59 3.27
C VAL A 92 -5.76 0.94 1.85
N GLY A 93 -5.53 2.22 1.59
CA GLY A 93 -4.98 2.68 0.31
C GLY A 93 -3.45 2.68 0.33
N MET A 94 -2.84 2.44 -0.82
CA MET A 94 -1.40 2.41 -1.01
C MET A 94 -1.02 3.09 -2.32
N LEU A 95 0.10 3.82 -2.32
CA LEU A 95 0.80 4.29 -3.50
C LEU A 95 2.20 3.70 -3.53
N SER A 96 2.64 3.24 -4.69
CA SER A 96 3.99 2.69 -4.86
C SER A 96 4.54 2.95 -6.25
N THR A 97 5.84 3.19 -6.33
CA THR A 97 6.63 3.14 -7.58
C THR A 97 7.52 1.91 -7.64
N ILE A 98 7.55 1.12 -6.55
CA ILE A 98 8.44 -0.03 -6.36
C ILE A 98 7.75 -1.31 -6.76
N HIS A 99 6.47 -1.43 -6.40
CA HIS A 99 5.70 -2.66 -6.56
C HIS A 99 5.00 -2.71 -7.92
N LYS A 100 4.96 -3.91 -8.50
CA LYS A 100 4.14 -4.22 -9.67
C LYS A 100 2.78 -4.75 -9.20
N PRO A 101 1.69 -4.52 -9.95
CA PRO A 101 0.43 -5.19 -9.68
C PRO A 101 0.64 -6.70 -9.71
N HIS A 102 0.05 -7.38 -8.73
CA HIS A 102 0.29 -8.78 -8.42
C HIS A 102 -0.07 -9.67 -9.63
N MET A 103 0.92 -10.38 -10.19
CA MET A 103 0.71 -11.61 -10.94
C MET A 103 0.75 -12.77 -9.94
N ASP A 104 0.00 -13.83 -10.21
CA ASP A 104 -0.78 -14.60 -9.23
C ASP A 104 -0.04 -15.45 -8.17
N ASP A 105 1.31 -15.41 -8.05
CA ASP A 105 2.07 -16.43 -7.28
C ASP A 105 2.89 -15.92 -6.09
N ASN A 106 2.67 -14.69 -5.66
CA ASN A 106 3.47 -14.04 -4.63
C ASN A 106 2.78 -13.96 -3.26
N PHE A 107 2.37 -15.08 -2.66
CA PHE A 107 1.87 -15.08 -1.28
C PHE A 107 2.79 -15.87 -0.34
N ILE A 108 2.90 -15.43 0.91
CA ILE A 108 3.50 -16.21 2.01
C ILE A 108 2.39 -16.48 3.01
N GLU A 109 2.23 -17.74 3.38
CA GLU A 109 1.36 -18.12 4.49
C GLU A 109 2.08 -17.83 5.81
N HIS A 110 1.46 -17.02 6.66
CA HIS A 110 2.01 -16.66 7.95
C HIS A 110 0.94 -16.81 9.03
N ILE A 111 1.29 -17.47 10.13
CA ILE A 111 0.40 -17.59 11.30
C ILE A 111 0.27 -16.22 11.96
N ARG A 112 -0.94 -15.69 12.06
CA ARG A 112 -1.20 -14.37 12.65
C ARG A 112 -2.15 -14.49 13.84
N ARG A 113 -1.95 -13.62 14.82
CA ARG A 113 -2.86 -13.46 15.95
C ARG A 113 -4.16 -12.82 15.48
N CYS A 114 -5.27 -13.41 15.89
CA CYS A 114 -6.60 -12.91 15.59
C CYS A 114 -6.94 -11.70 16.47
N PRO A 115 -7.64 -10.68 15.93
CA PRO A 115 -8.04 -9.52 16.71
C PRO A 115 -8.92 -9.91 17.90
N ARG A 116 -8.79 -9.19 19.03
CA ARG A 116 -9.69 -9.37 20.19
C ARG A 116 -11.12 -8.96 19.84
N ASN A 117 -12.08 -9.57 20.55
CA ASN A 117 -13.51 -9.29 20.34
C ASN A 117 -13.88 -7.81 20.53
N ALA A 118 -13.23 -7.15 21.48
CA ALA A 118 -13.45 -5.75 21.82
C ALA A 118 -12.98 -4.72 20.76
N SER A 119 -12.34 -5.15 19.66
CA SER A 119 -11.86 -4.21 18.64
C SER A 119 -12.99 -3.75 17.71
N THR A 120 -13.15 -2.43 17.57
CA THR A 120 -14.23 -1.74 16.85
C THR A 120 -14.40 -2.19 15.38
N ASN A 121 -13.32 -2.66 14.74
CA ASN A 121 -13.33 -3.06 13.33
C ASN A 121 -12.95 -4.54 13.10
N ALA A 122 -13.02 -5.38 14.14
CA ALA A 122 -12.52 -6.76 14.06
C ALA A 122 -13.43 -7.74 13.31
N THR A 123 -14.66 -7.36 12.96
CA THR A 123 -15.64 -8.29 12.38
C THR A 123 -15.13 -8.95 11.11
N ASN A 124 -14.55 -8.18 10.19
CA ASN A 124 -14.08 -8.71 8.91
C ASN A 124 -12.85 -9.62 9.07
N ALA A 125 -11.80 -9.22 9.80
CA ALA A 125 -10.64 -10.10 9.97
C ALA A 125 -10.93 -11.30 10.89
N ARG A 126 -11.89 -11.22 11.82
CA ARG A 126 -12.26 -12.38 12.64
C ARG A 126 -13.08 -13.42 11.88
N ALA A 127 -13.80 -13.03 10.83
CA ALA A 127 -14.49 -13.99 9.97
C ALA A 127 -13.51 -15.04 9.41
N VAL A 128 -12.25 -14.64 9.16
CA VAL A 128 -11.18 -15.52 8.66
C VAL A 128 -10.59 -16.41 9.76
N CYS A 129 -10.69 -15.95 11.01
CA CYS A 129 -10.10 -16.64 12.15
C CYS A 129 -10.92 -17.85 12.63
N ASN A 130 -12.18 -17.99 12.22
CA ASN A 130 -13.07 -19.10 12.60
C ASN A 130 -13.10 -19.38 14.11
N GLY A 131 -13.04 -18.33 14.94
CA GLY A 131 -13.06 -18.44 16.41
C GLY A 131 -11.71 -18.76 17.07
N ASN A 132 -10.65 -19.02 16.30
CA ASN A 132 -9.32 -19.32 16.83
C ASN A 132 -8.56 -18.06 17.30
N HIS A 133 -7.62 -18.24 18.24
CA HIS A 133 -6.73 -17.16 18.68
C HIS A 133 -5.66 -16.80 17.63
N THR A 134 -5.36 -17.74 16.72
CA THR A 134 -4.45 -17.57 15.59
C THR A 134 -5.00 -18.24 14.34
N ALA A 135 -4.69 -17.69 13.17
CA ALA A 135 -5.05 -18.28 11.88
C ALA A 135 -3.90 -18.14 10.88
N PRO A 136 -3.71 -19.11 9.98
CA PRO A 136 -2.80 -18.94 8.84
C PRO A 136 -3.43 -17.96 7.85
N LEU A 137 -2.70 -16.89 7.52
CA LEU A 137 -3.14 -15.87 6.57
C LEU A 137 -2.18 -15.83 5.38
N LYS A 138 -2.72 -15.76 4.16
CA LYS A 138 -1.95 -15.50 2.95
C LYS A 138 -1.61 -14.01 2.89
N ILE A 139 -0.33 -13.69 2.85
CA ILE A 139 0.16 -12.30 2.80
C ILE A 139 0.85 -12.08 1.46
N PRO A 140 0.47 -11.05 0.69
CA PRO A 140 1.20 -10.68 -0.52
C PRO A 140 2.68 -10.43 -0.21
N LYS A 141 3.58 -11.10 -0.95
CA LYS A 141 5.01 -10.81 -0.96
C LYS A 141 5.19 -9.42 -1.56
N SER A 142 5.86 -8.56 -0.82
CA SER A 142 6.46 -7.36 -1.38
C SER A 142 7.75 -7.74 -2.12
N SER A 143 7.69 -8.54 -3.19
CA SER A 143 8.90 -8.89 -3.92
C SER A 143 9.44 -7.65 -4.65
N MET A 144 10.58 -7.15 -4.18
CA MET A 144 11.42 -6.19 -4.90
C MET A 144 12.36 -6.99 -5.81
N THR A 145 11.96 -7.25 -7.04
CA THR A 145 12.93 -7.66 -8.06
C THR A 145 13.42 -6.40 -8.75
N ALA A 146 14.62 -5.94 -8.38
CA ALA A 146 15.38 -5.01 -9.19
C ALA A 146 15.70 -5.72 -10.51
N THR A 147 14.94 -5.43 -11.56
CA THR A 147 15.33 -5.82 -12.91
C THR A 147 16.36 -4.80 -13.37
N THR A 148 17.63 -5.09 -13.14
CA THR A 148 18.73 -4.39 -13.81
C THR A 148 18.73 -4.83 -15.26
N THR A 149 18.60 -3.89 -16.20
CA THR A 149 18.94 -4.06 -17.61
C THR A 149 19.85 -2.92 -17.99
#